data_AF-A0A7Y7EC44-F1
#
_entry.id   AF-A0A7Y7EC44-F1
#
_cell.length_a   1.000
_cell.length_b   1.000
_cell.length_c   1.000
_cell.angle_alpha   90.00
_cell.angle_beta   90.00
_cell.angle_gamma   90.00
#
_symmetry.space_group_name_H-M   'P 1'
#
loop_
_entity.id
_entity.type
_entity.pdbx_description
1 polymer ?
#
loop_
_entity_poly.entity_id
_entity_poly.type
_entity_poly.pdbx_seq_one_letter_code
_entity_poly.pdbx_strand_id
1 'polypeptide(L)'
;DVAEIGVKLLESDIHGERFIVSSGSLPYKQFFGTLAKAFDKKGPSIPVKSWLLGAAVALEFVRSRITGNEALITKDTAIQSRTKFHFDNEKIKKALNFEFRSLEESANWTASDLTRRYNL
;
A
#
# COMPACT_ATOMS: atom_id res chain seq x y z
N ASP A 1 5.83 11.45 -5.28
CA ASP A 1 4.62 12.18 -4.86
C ASP A 1 4.77 12.82 -3.50
N VAL A 2 4.83 12.05 -2.40
CA VAL A 2 4.87 12.62 -1.03
C VAL A 2 5.98 13.66 -0.84
N ALA A 3 7.21 13.35 -1.24
CA ALA A 3 8.34 14.27 -1.13
C ALA A 3 8.14 15.54 -1.97
N GLU A 4 7.66 15.41 -3.20
CA GLU A 4 7.39 16.53 -4.11
C GLU A 4 6.30 17.45 -3.56
N ILE A 5 5.22 16.87 -3.04
CA ILE A 5 4.15 17.60 -2.35
C ILE A 5 4.70 18.33 -1.12
N GLY A 6 5.56 17.67 -0.34
CA GLY A 6 6.19 18.27 0.83
C GLY A 6 7.02 19.51 0.47
N VAL A 7 7.82 19.43 -0.59
CA VAL A 7 8.59 20.59 -1.09
C VAL A 7 7.67 21.69 -1.60
N LYS A 8 6.67 21.36 -2.42
CA LYS A 8 5.69 22.35 -2.94
C LYS A 8 4.93 23.07 -1.83
N LEU A 9 4.55 22.37 -0.76
CA LEU A 9 3.90 23.00 0.40
C LEU A 9 4.85 23.92 1.16
N LEU A 10 6.10 23.50 1.34
CA LEU A 10 7.13 24.29 2.00
C LEU A 10 7.44 25.60 1.25
N GLU A 11 7.41 25.57 -0.08
CA GLU A 11 7.64 26.73 -0.95
C GLU A 11 6.39 27.59 -1.18
N SER A 12 5.22 27.19 -0.64
CA SER A 12 3.95 27.90 -0.80
C SER A 12 3.61 28.79 0.39
N ASP A 13 2.68 29.73 0.19
CA ASP A 13 2.11 30.55 1.27
C ASP A 13 1.04 29.83 2.11
N ILE A 14 0.91 28.50 1.95
CA ILE A 14 -0.10 27.70 2.65
C ILE A 14 0.40 27.34 4.04
N HIS A 15 -0.30 27.80 5.08
CA HIS A 15 0.06 27.55 6.48
C HIS A 15 -1.15 27.09 7.30
N GLY A 16 -0.89 26.31 8.36
CA GLY A 16 -1.94 25.87 9.30
C GLY A 16 -2.88 24.78 8.76
N GLU A 17 -2.63 24.27 7.56
CA GLU A 17 -3.50 23.30 6.90
C GLU A 17 -3.03 21.85 7.11
N ARG A 18 -4.00 20.94 7.29
CA ARG A 18 -3.75 19.49 7.28
C ARG A 18 -4.16 18.91 5.93
N PHE A 19 -3.29 18.09 5.35
CA PHE A 19 -3.52 17.42 4.07
C PHE A 19 -3.40 15.91 4.21
N ILE A 20 -4.22 15.18 3.45
CA ILE A 20 -4.07 13.73 3.26
C ILE A 20 -3.29 13.54 1.97
N VAL A 21 -2.08 13.00 2.09
CA VAL A 21 -1.17 12.78 0.95
C VAL A 21 -1.20 11.29 0.57
N SER A 22 -2.27 10.91 -0.13
CA SER A 22 -2.45 9.56 -0.68
C SER A 22 -3.12 9.68 -2.05
N SER A 23 -2.81 8.79 -3.00
CA SER A 23 -3.50 8.74 -4.30
C SER A 23 -4.94 8.23 -4.22
N GLY A 24 -5.37 7.73 -3.06
CA GLY A 24 -6.72 7.31 -2.78
C GLY A 24 -6.76 6.06 -1.89
N SER A 25 -7.73 5.19 -2.13
CA SER A 25 -7.89 3.93 -1.42
C SER A 25 -8.28 2.82 -2.39
N LEU A 26 -7.61 1.68 -2.31
CA LEU A 26 -7.81 0.56 -3.24
C LEU A 26 -8.10 -0.73 -2.45
N PRO A 27 -9.04 -1.57 -2.93
CA PRO A 27 -9.22 -2.91 -2.37
C PRO A 27 -7.95 -3.75 -2.51
N TYR A 28 -7.62 -4.52 -1.48
CA TYR A 28 -6.47 -5.44 -1.47
C TYR A 28 -6.41 -6.38 -2.68
N LYS A 29 -7.57 -6.87 -3.15
CA LYS A 29 -7.64 -7.71 -4.35
C LYS A 29 -7.14 -6.98 -5.60
N GLN A 30 -7.50 -5.70 -5.76
CA GLN A 30 -7.04 -4.90 -6.89
C GLN A 30 -5.54 -4.59 -6.74
N PHE A 31 -5.11 -4.16 -5.56
CA PHE A 31 -3.69 -3.88 -5.27
C PHE A 31 -2.78 -5.07 -5.61
N PHE A 32 -3.04 -6.24 -5.03
CA PHE A 32 -2.26 -7.45 -5.32
C PHE A 32 -2.45 -7.96 -6.74
N GLY A 33 -3.59 -7.73 -7.36
CA GLY A 33 -3.82 -8.02 -8.78
C GLY A 33 -2.91 -7.18 -9.69
N THR A 34 -2.80 -5.88 -9.43
CA THR A 34 -1.92 -4.96 -10.16
C THR A 34 -0.45 -5.36 -9.98
N LEU A 35 -0.03 -5.69 -8.76
CA LEU A 35 1.34 -6.19 -8.52
C LEU A 35 1.61 -7.52 -9.24
N ALA A 36 0.71 -8.49 -9.14
CA ALA A 36 0.88 -9.79 -9.81
C ALA A 36 1.03 -9.62 -11.32
N LYS A 37 0.25 -8.72 -11.93
CA LYS A 37 0.39 -8.37 -13.35
C LYS A 37 1.76 -7.75 -13.65
N ALA A 38 2.25 -6.84 -12.81
CA ALA A 38 3.54 -6.20 -12.99
C ALA A 38 4.73 -7.19 -12.89
N PHE A 39 4.59 -8.26 -12.09
CA PHE A 39 5.59 -9.32 -11.95
C PHE A 39 5.38 -10.51 -12.91
N ASP A 40 4.41 -10.45 -13.83
CA ASP A 40 3.99 -11.56 -14.68
C ASP A 40 3.69 -12.86 -13.89
N LYS A 41 2.98 -12.72 -12.76
CA LYS A 41 2.55 -13.83 -11.89
C LYS A 41 1.03 -13.96 -11.88
N LYS A 42 0.56 -15.13 -11.46
CA LYS A 42 -0.87 -15.39 -11.28
C LYS A 42 -1.45 -14.48 -10.19
N GLY A 43 -2.51 -13.76 -10.53
CA GLY A 43 -3.22 -12.88 -9.61
C GLY A 43 -3.94 -13.61 -8.46
N PRO A 44 -4.40 -12.85 -7.44
CA PRO A 44 -5.07 -13.41 -6.27
C PRO A 44 -6.44 -14.01 -6.64
N SER A 45 -6.56 -15.34 -6.56
CA SER A 45 -7.79 -16.07 -6.89
C SER A 45 -8.55 -16.62 -5.68
N ILE A 46 -7.91 -16.69 -4.51
CA ILE A 46 -8.49 -17.31 -3.31
C ILE A 46 -8.98 -16.22 -2.35
N PRO A 47 -10.28 -16.20 -1.98
CA PRO A 47 -10.78 -15.26 -0.98
C PRO A 47 -10.33 -15.66 0.43
N VAL A 48 -9.82 -14.68 1.18
CA VAL A 48 -9.36 -14.90 2.56
C VAL A 48 -10.54 -14.95 3.53
N LYS A 49 -10.93 -16.15 3.96
CA LYS A 49 -11.98 -16.38 4.98
C LYS A 49 -11.48 -15.97 6.37
N SER A 50 -12.41 -15.64 7.28
CA SER A 50 -12.06 -15.13 8.62
C SER A 50 -11.24 -16.13 9.44
N TRP A 51 -11.55 -17.42 9.35
CA TRP A 51 -10.81 -18.47 10.05
C TRP A 51 -9.39 -18.64 9.50
N LEU A 52 -9.21 -18.48 8.18
CA LEU A 52 -7.91 -18.60 7.51
C LEU A 52 -6.97 -17.49 7.98
N LEU A 53 -7.52 -16.28 8.13
CA LEU A 53 -6.79 -15.13 8.68
C LEU A 53 -6.39 -15.35 10.15
N GLY A 54 -7.30 -15.90 10.95
CA GLY A 54 -7.00 -16.27 12.34
C GLY A 54 -5.88 -17.31 12.45
N ALA A 55 -5.91 -18.34 11.59
CA ALA A 55 -4.84 -19.33 11.51
C ALA A 55 -3.50 -18.73 11.08
N ALA A 56 -3.50 -17.85 10.07
CA ALA A 56 -2.29 -17.17 9.61
C ALA A 56 -1.65 -16.29 10.70
N VAL A 57 -2.46 -15.53 11.45
CA VAL A 57 -1.97 -14.70 12.57
C VAL A 57 -1.40 -15.58 13.70
N ALA A 58 -2.05 -16.70 14.02
CA ALA A 58 -1.54 -17.63 15.03
C ALA A 58 -0.19 -18.24 14.61
N LEU A 59 -0.04 -18.64 13.34
CA LEU A 59 1.22 -19.15 12.81
C LEU A 59 2.33 -18.09 12.82
N GLU A 60 2.03 -16.85 12.39
CA GLU A 60 3.00 -15.75 12.44
C GLU A 60 3.42 -15.38 13.88
N PHE A 61 2.49 -15.44 14.84
CA PHE A 61 2.83 -15.25 16.25
C PHE A 61 3.80 -16.33 16.76
N VAL A 62 3.57 -17.59 16.41
CA VAL A 62 4.49 -18.67 16.79
C VAL A 62 5.84 -18.50 16.10
N ARG A 63 5.85 -18.24 14.79
CA ARG A 63 7.09 -18.01 14.01
C ARG A 63 7.90 -16.85 14.56
N SER A 64 7.28 -15.70 14.81
CA SER A 64 7.96 -14.52 15.35
C SER A 64 8.57 -14.77 16.72
N ARG A 65 7.87 -15.50 17.60
CA ARG A 65 8.40 -15.87 18.92
C ARG A 65 9.58 -16.83 18.85
N ILE A 66 9.59 -17.78 17.90
CA ILE A 66 10.68 -18.74 17.73
C ILE A 66 11.88 -18.12 17.03
N THR A 67 11.65 -17.32 15.98
CA THR A 67 12.71 -16.75 15.13
C THR A 67 13.23 -15.40 15.62
N GLY A 68 12.53 -14.75 16.55
CA GLY A 68 12.83 -13.38 16.99
C GLY A 68 12.49 -12.29 15.96
N ASN A 69 12.09 -12.68 14.74
CA ASN A 69 11.74 -11.76 13.66
C ASN A 69 10.33 -11.21 13.85
N GLU A 70 10.09 -9.98 13.38
CA GLU A 70 8.75 -9.38 13.42
C GLU A 70 7.72 -10.20 12.64
N ALA A 71 6.48 -10.18 13.14
CA ALA A 71 5.36 -10.83 12.49
C ALA A 71 4.97 -10.07 11.21
N LEU A 72 4.95 -10.78 10.08
CA LEU A 72 4.61 -10.19 8.78
C LEU A 72 3.11 -9.86 8.68
N ILE A 73 2.28 -10.62 9.39
CA ILE A 73 0.83 -10.43 9.45
C ILE A 73 0.43 -10.35 10.92
N THR A 74 -0.02 -9.18 11.35
CA THR A 74 -0.58 -8.98 12.70
C THR A 74 -2.10 -9.03 12.66
N LYS A 75 -2.71 -9.23 13.84
CA LYS A 75 -4.18 -9.18 14.01
C LYS A 75 -4.75 -7.83 13.54
N ASP A 76 -4.04 -6.74 13.78
CA ASP A 76 -4.49 -5.40 13.43
C ASP A 76 -4.43 -5.19 11.92
N THR A 77 -3.32 -5.55 11.26
CA THR A 77 -3.20 -5.50 9.79
C THR A 77 -4.27 -6.35 9.11
N ALA A 78 -4.56 -7.52 9.68
CA ALA A 78 -5.62 -8.42 9.23
C ALA A 78 -7.02 -7.76 9.29
N ILE A 79 -7.36 -7.08 10.38
CA ILE A 79 -8.63 -6.36 10.53
C ILE A 79 -8.67 -5.17 9.56
N GLN A 80 -7.61 -4.35 9.54
CA GLN A 80 -7.53 -3.18 8.67
C GLN A 80 -7.61 -3.53 7.19
N SER A 81 -7.14 -4.71 6.79
CA SER A 81 -7.26 -5.16 5.39
C SER A 81 -8.70 -5.38 4.91
N ARG A 82 -9.64 -5.55 5.84
CA ARG A 82 -11.06 -5.77 5.57
C ARG A 82 -11.88 -4.49 5.69
N THR A 83 -11.35 -3.48 6.37
CA THR A 83 -12.01 -2.18 6.51
C THR A 83 -11.84 -1.37 5.23
N LYS A 84 -12.94 -0.83 4.72
CA LYS A 84 -12.90 0.12 3.61
C LYS A 84 -12.61 1.51 4.18
N PHE A 85 -11.35 1.92 4.09
CA PHE A 85 -11.00 3.32 4.31
C PHE A 85 -11.20 4.10 3.02
N HIS A 86 -11.72 5.31 3.15
CA HIS A 86 -11.77 6.27 2.07
C HIS A 86 -10.95 7.48 2.50
N PHE A 87 -9.83 7.68 1.81
CA PHE A 87 -8.98 8.85 1.99
C PHE A 87 -9.31 9.88 0.92
N ASP A 88 -9.85 11.02 1.34
CA ASP A 88 -10.12 12.15 0.47
C ASP A 88 -8.85 12.99 0.30
N ASN A 89 -8.34 13.05 -0.92
CA ASN A 89 -7.15 13.78 -1.31
C ASN A 89 -7.47 15.03 -2.17
N GLU A 90 -8.74 15.37 -2.34
CA GLU A 90 -9.16 16.48 -3.21
C GLU A 90 -8.58 17.82 -2.77
N LYS A 91 -8.42 18.00 -1.45
CA LYS A 91 -7.83 19.21 -0.88
C LYS A 91 -6.40 19.45 -1.38
N ILE A 92 -5.54 18.43 -1.37
CA ILE A 92 -4.13 18.60 -1.80
C ILE A 92 -4.02 18.69 -3.32
N LYS A 93 -4.83 17.91 -4.05
CA LYS A 93 -4.89 17.96 -5.51
C LYS A 93 -5.25 19.36 -6.00
N LYS A 94 -6.26 19.99 -5.38
CA LYS A 94 -6.68 21.36 -5.71
C LYS A 94 -5.67 22.41 -5.28
N ALA A 95 -5.13 22.30 -4.06
CA ALA A 95 -4.20 23.28 -3.51
C ALA A 95 -2.90 23.41 -4.34
N LEU A 96 -2.41 22.29 -4.89
CA LEU A 96 -1.13 22.25 -5.63
C LEU A 96 -1.29 21.98 -7.13
N ASN A 97 -2.52 21.89 -7.64
CA ASN A 97 -2.81 21.36 -8.99
C ASN A 97 -2.03 20.06 -9.27
N PHE A 98 -2.08 19.12 -8.33
CA PHE A 98 -1.24 17.93 -8.32
C PHE A 98 -2.02 16.69 -8.77
N GLU A 99 -1.40 15.89 -9.62
CA GLU A 99 -1.90 14.58 -10.04
C GLU A 99 -0.97 13.48 -9.51
N PHE A 100 -1.54 12.54 -8.77
CA PHE A 100 -0.78 11.42 -8.23
C PHE A 100 -0.44 10.40 -9.31
N ARG A 101 0.72 9.78 -9.18
CA ARG A 101 1.09 8.63 -10.02
C ARG A 101 0.09 7.50 -9.81
N SER A 102 -0.24 6.81 -10.89
CA SER A 102 -1.11 5.64 -10.82
C SER A 102 -0.44 4.49 -10.06
N LEU A 103 -1.25 3.59 -9.50
CA LEU A 103 -0.70 2.39 -8.88
C LEU A 103 0.02 1.53 -9.92
N GLU A 104 -0.52 1.45 -11.13
CA GLU A 104 0.02 0.69 -12.25
C GLU A 104 1.43 1.17 -12.64
N GLU A 105 1.61 2.49 -12.76
CA GLU A 105 2.92 3.10 -13.03
C GLU A 105 3.92 2.74 -11.93
N SER A 106 3.53 2.96 -10.67
CA SER A 106 4.37 2.68 -9.51
C SER A 106 4.72 1.20 -9.38
N ALA A 107 3.76 0.31 -9.66
CA ALA A 107 3.92 -1.14 -9.63
C ALA A 107 4.88 -1.62 -10.71
N ASN A 108 4.71 -1.16 -11.95
CA ASN A 108 5.57 -1.54 -13.07
C ASN A 108 7.01 -1.07 -12.86
N TRP A 109 7.19 0.18 -12.40
CA TRP A 109 8.52 0.70 -12.07
C TRP A 109 9.20 -0.12 -10.97
N THR A 110 8.49 -0.38 -9.87
CA THR A 110 9.02 -1.14 -8.73
C THR A 110 9.35 -2.59 -9.11
N ALA A 111 8.45 -3.26 -9.83
CA ALA A 111 8.67 -4.63 -10.29
C ALA A 111 9.90 -4.71 -11.20
N SER A 112 10.02 -3.80 -12.16
CA SER A 112 11.18 -3.75 -13.07
C SER A 112 12.50 -3.57 -12.31
N ASP A 113 12.55 -2.68 -11.33
CA ASP A 113 13.76 -2.44 -10.53
C ASP A 113 14.11 -3.64 -9.63
N LEU A 114 13.12 -4.26 -9.00
CA LEU A 114 13.33 -5.45 -8.16
C LEU A 114 13.77 -6.67 -8.99
N THR A 115 13.14 -6.92 -10.13
CA THR A 115 13.56 -7.98 -11.05
C THR A 115 15.00 -7.79 -11.50
N ARG A 116 15.39 -6.54 -11.83
CA ARG A 116 16.77 -6.22 -12.22
C ARG A 116 17.77 -6.44 -11.07
N ARG A 117 17.43 -6.05 -9.83
CA ARG A 117 18.34 -6.15 -8.68
C ARG A 117 18.50 -7.56 -8.13
N TYR A 118 17.43 -8.34 -8.14
CA TYR A 118 17.36 -9.65 -7.47
C TYR A 118 17.20 -10.83 -8.45
N ASN A 119 17.18 -10.58 -9.77
CA ASN A 119 17.07 -11.58 -10.82
C ASN A 119 15.85 -12.52 -10.64
N LEU A 120 14.68 -11.89 -10.39
CA LEU A 120 13.38 -12.54 -10.12
C LEU A 120 12.67 -13.06 -11.38
#